data_AF-A0AAN4YSK3-F1
#
_entry.id   AF-A0AAN4YSK3-F1
#
_cell.length_a   1.000
_cell.length_b   1.000
_cell.length_c   1.000
_cell.angle_alpha   90.00
_cell.angle_beta   90.00
_cell.angle_gamma   90.00
#
_symmetry.space_group_name_H-M   'P 1'
#
loop_
_entity.id
_entity.type
_entity.pdbx_description
1 polymer ?
#
loop_
_entity_poly.entity_id
_entity_poly.type
_entity_poly.pdbx_seq_one_letter_code
_entity_poly.pdbx_strand_id
1 'polypeptide(L)'
;MMCDRNQDCFKGFLSSWLTFTTTIAPFTQDQILPKIQASAQAAAKQCSGGDSKTDCGRSWYKQDKWDGSKSLESDMSALSVLSSTMIAHKKEHQAPLTAETGGTSKSNPSAGSGHKDQQTGTPKPITTGDRAGASIVTFFFACGWMASVSWMVYGG
;
A
#
# COMPACT_ATOMS: atom_id res chain seq x y z
N MET A 1 1.16 20.81 7.99
CA MET A 1 0.54 19.48 8.03
C MET A 1 1.33 18.61 8.98
N MET A 2 0.66 18.06 9.97
CA MET A 2 1.23 17.16 10.98
C MET A 2 0.89 15.74 10.55
N CYS A 3 1.89 14.90 10.32
CA CYS A 3 1.63 13.50 9.97
C CYS A 3 1.58 12.64 11.22
N ASP A 4 0.75 11.61 11.17
CA ASP A 4 0.74 10.56 12.19
C ASP A 4 1.89 9.56 12.01
N ARG A 5 1.98 8.61 12.94
CA ARG A 5 3.02 7.57 12.95
C ARG A 5 2.97 6.65 11.73
N ASN A 6 1.78 6.33 11.23
CA ASN A 6 1.64 5.46 10.04
C ASN A 6 2.21 6.16 8.81
N GLN A 7 1.93 7.45 8.67
CA GLN A 7 2.42 8.26 7.56
C GLN A 7 3.94 8.38 7.52
N ASP A 8 4.61 8.31 8.69
CA ASP A 8 6.07 8.32 8.76
C ASP A 8 6.72 7.08 8.11
N CYS A 9 6.02 5.94 8.09
CA CYS A 9 6.49 4.70 7.46
C CYS A 9 6.32 4.67 5.93
N PHE A 10 5.42 5.48 5.37
CA PHE A 10 5.00 5.35 3.96
C PHE A 10 6.14 5.54 2.97
N LYS A 11 7.06 6.48 3.23
CA LYS A 11 8.22 6.70 2.36
C LYS A 11 9.21 5.52 2.39
N GLY A 12 9.33 4.81 3.52
CA GLY A 12 10.06 3.56 3.61
C GLY A 12 9.41 2.49 2.73
N PHE A 13 8.14 2.19 2.97
CA PHE A 13 7.40 1.18 2.18
C PHE A 13 7.45 1.48 0.69
N LEU A 14 7.21 2.73 0.28
CA LEU A 14 7.29 3.15 -1.11
C LEU A 14 8.69 2.92 -1.70
N SER A 15 9.75 3.26 -0.96
CA SER A 15 11.13 3.08 -1.43
C SER A 15 11.47 1.61 -1.64
N SER A 16 11.10 0.75 -0.69
CA SER A 16 11.31 -0.70 -0.79
C SER A 16 10.48 -1.33 -1.92
N TRP A 17 9.22 -0.94 -2.07
CA TRP A 17 8.36 -1.46 -3.15
C TRP A 17 8.82 -1.01 -4.53
N LEU A 18 9.17 0.27 -4.72
CA LEU A 18 9.71 0.75 -5.99
C LEU A 18 11.00 0.01 -6.35
N THR A 19 11.88 -0.18 -5.36
CA THR A 19 13.12 -0.94 -5.54
C THR A 19 12.83 -2.38 -5.94
N PHE A 20 11.87 -3.04 -5.28
CA PHE A 20 11.44 -4.38 -5.63
C PHE A 20 10.86 -4.45 -7.05
N THR A 21 10.06 -3.47 -7.46
CA THR A 21 9.52 -3.37 -8.83
C THR A 21 10.62 -3.40 -9.87
N THR A 22 11.77 -2.79 -9.61
CA THR A 22 12.91 -2.84 -10.55
C THR A 22 13.45 -4.26 -10.81
N THR A 23 13.16 -5.22 -9.93
CA THR A 23 13.56 -6.62 -10.10
C THR A 23 12.59 -7.44 -10.95
N ILE A 24 11.32 -7.03 -11.01
CA ILE A 24 10.26 -7.71 -11.79
C ILE A 24 10.04 -7.00 -13.13
N ALA A 25 10.22 -5.68 -13.17
CA ALA A 25 10.07 -4.81 -14.34
C ALA A 25 11.38 -4.04 -14.60
N PRO A 26 12.42 -4.68 -15.16
CA PRO A 26 13.76 -4.10 -15.29
C PRO A 26 13.81 -2.80 -16.09
N PHE A 27 12.91 -2.60 -17.05
CA PHE A 27 12.80 -1.36 -17.84
C PHE A 27 12.50 -0.11 -16.99
N THR A 28 12.12 -0.26 -15.72
CA THR A 28 11.88 0.85 -14.78
C THR A 28 13.14 1.26 -14.00
N GLN A 29 14.23 0.47 -14.07
CA GLN A 29 15.45 0.68 -13.29
C GLN A 29 16.04 2.08 -13.46
N ASP A 30 16.20 2.54 -14.69
CA ASP A 30 16.83 3.83 -15.01
C ASP A 30 16.05 5.02 -14.45
N GLN A 31 14.74 4.86 -14.25
CA GLN A 31 13.90 5.91 -13.67
C GLN A 31 13.85 5.86 -12.14
N ILE A 32 13.86 4.65 -11.56
CA ILE A 32 13.62 4.43 -10.14
C ILE A 32 14.92 4.51 -9.33
N LEU A 33 15.98 3.78 -9.73
CA LEU A 33 17.19 3.63 -8.92
C LEU A 33 17.89 4.97 -8.62
N PRO A 34 18.02 5.92 -9.56
CA PRO A 34 18.60 7.23 -9.25
C PRO A 34 17.80 8.01 -8.21
N LYS A 35 16.46 7.88 -8.21
CA LYS A 35 15.59 8.55 -7.24
C LYS A 35 15.70 7.92 -5.85
N ILE A 36 15.83 6.60 -5.77
CA ILE A 36 16.07 5.88 -4.52
C ILE A 36 17.43 6.30 -3.94
N GLN A 37 18.48 6.37 -4.75
CA GLN A 37 19.80 6.83 -4.32
C GLN A 37 19.77 8.27 -3.80
N ALA A 38 19.13 9.20 -4.53
CA ALA A 38 18.99 10.58 -4.07
C ALA A 38 18.21 10.67 -2.75
N SER A 39 17.14 9.88 -2.59
CA SER A 39 16.36 9.82 -1.35
C SER A 39 17.17 9.23 -0.20
N ALA A 40 17.99 8.21 -0.46
CA ALA A 40 18.87 7.61 0.54
C ALA A 40 19.95 8.58 1.04
N GLN A 41 20.55 9.37 0.14
CA GLN A 41 21.49 10.42 0.50
C GLN A 41 20.84 11.49 1.38
N ALA A 42 19.62 11.91 1.02
CA ALA A 42 18.85 12.87 1.81
C ALA A 42 18.45 12.31 3.18
N ALA A 43 18.07 11.03 3.25
CA ALA A 43 17.77 10.35 4.51
C ALA A 43 19.01 10.25 5.40
N ALA A 44 20.18 9.90 4.85
CA ALA A 44 21.43 9.81 5.60
C ALA A 44 21.82 11.14 6.26
N LYS A 45 21.63 12.27 5.56
CA LYS A 45 21.85 13.62 6.12
C LYS A 45 20.93 13.94 7.30
N GLN A 46 19.76 13.30 7.37
CA GLN A 46 18.79 13.47 8.44
C GLN A 46 19.09 12.58 9.65
N CYS A 47 20.00 11.60 9.53
CA CYS A 47 20.39 10.67 10.59
C CYS A 47 21.59 11.19 11.39
N SER A 48 21.46 12.40 11.93
CA SER A 48 22.51 13.07 12.72
C SER A 48 21.97 13.64 14.04
N GLY A 49 20.77 13.21 14.44
CA GLY A 49 19.99 13.77 15.54
C GLY A 49 20.16 13.06 16.89
N GLY A 50 19.58 13.68 17.92
CA GLY A 50 19.51 13.12 19.27
C GLY A 50 20.85 13.03 20.02
N ASP A 51 20.79 12.50 21.24
CA ASP A 51 21.96 12.37 22.12
C ASP A 51 23.03 11.43 21.55
N SER A 52 22.59 10.39 20.83
CA SER A 52 23.47 9.42 20.17
C SER A 52 24.01 9.91 18.82
N LYS A 53 23.53 11.04 18.29
CA LYS A 53 23.86 11.56 16.94
C LYS A 53 23.54 10.59 15.80
N THR A 54 22.56 9.72 16.00
CA THR A 54 22.13 8.70 15.03
C THR A 54 20.64 8.74 14.73
N ASP A 55 19.86 9.53 15.46
CA ASP A 55 18.41 9.57 15.25
C ASP A 55 18.09 10.19 13.88
N CYS A 56 17.17 9.58 13.14
CA CYS A 56 16.80 10.00 11.80
C CYS A 56 15.55 10.88 11.78
N GLY A 57 15.67 12.01 11.10
CA GLY A 57 14.58 12.96 10.88
C GLY A 57 13.62 12.54 9.78
N ARG A 58 12.45 13.20 9.74
CA ARG A 58 11.38 12.90 8.78
C ARG A 58 11.47 13.70 7.48
N SER A 59 12.06 14.90 7.49
CA SER A 59 11.96 15.89 6.41
C SER A 59 13.15 15.85 5.44
N TRP A 60 13.28 14.75 4.69
CA TRP A 60 14.41 14.53 3.75
C TRP A 60 14.51 15.60 2.64
N TYR A 61 13.41 16.27 2.30
CA TYR A 61 13.35 17.25 1.21
C TYR A 61 13.67 18.69 1.63
N LYS A 62 13.65 19.01 2.93
CA LYS A 62 13.69 20.40 3.41
C LYS A 62 15.07 20.87 3.81
N GLN A 63 15.88 19.98 4.37
CA GLN A 63 17.08 20.36 5.11
C GLN A 63 18.17 19.32 4.91
N ASP A 64 19.43 19.77 4.92
CA ASP A 64 20.60 18.89 4.95
C ASP A 64 21.00 18.45 6.37
N LYS A 65 20.16 18.77 7.37
CA LYS A 65 20.40 18.49 8.79
C LYS A 65 19.13 17.98 9.45
N TRP A 66 19.31 17.18 10.49
CA TRP A 66 18.23 16.65 11.31
C TRP A 66 17.17 17.71 11.65
N ASP A 67 15.92 17.39 11.35
CA ASP A 67 14.77 18.30 11.50
C ASP A 67 14.18 18.34 12.92
N GLY A 68 14.84 17.71 13.90
CA GLY A 68 14.41 17.66 15.29
C GLY A 68 13.33 16.62 15.60
N SER A 69 12.86 15.88 14.59
CA SER A 69 11.88 14.81 14.79
C SER A 69 12.54 13.51 15.21
N LYS A 70 11.88 12.77 16.11
CA LYS A 70 12.33 11.45 16.58
C LYS A 70 11.14 10.51 16.66
N SER A 71 11.16 9.46 15.86
CA SER A 71 10.20 8.36 15.94
C SER A 71 10.83 7.07 15.46
N LEU A 72 10.31 5.93 15.94
CA LEU A 72 10.75 4.62 15.45
C LEU A 72 10.47 4.50 13.94
N GLU A 73 9.38 5.10 13.49
CA GLU A 73 8.91 5.06 12.11
C GLU A 73 9.79 5.88 11.15
N SER A 74 10.36 7.00 11.61
CA SER A 74 11.32 7.77 10.81
C SER A 74 12.62 6.97 10.62
N ASP A 75 13.08 6.30 11.66
CA ASP A 75 14.25 5.41 11.62
C ASP A 75 13.99 4.19 10.71
N MET A 76 12.83 3.54 10.83
CA MET A 76 12.41 2.44 9.95
C MET A 76 12.41 2.86 8.47
N SER A 77 11.87 4.04 8.18
CA SER A 77 11.86 4.58 6.82
C SER A 77 13.26 4.88 6.30
N ALA A 78 14.14 5.45 7.14
CA ALA A 78 15.53 5.72 6.77
C ALA A 78 16.29 4.41 6.48
N LEU A 79 16.15 3.40 7.35
CA LEU A 79 16.74 2.09 7.17
C LEU A 79 16.27 1.43 5.87
N SER A 80 14.97 1.50 5.58
CA SER A 80 14.36 0.94 4.39
C SER A 80 14.94 1.53 3.10
N VAL A 81 15.05 2.86 3.00
CA VAL A 81 15.59 3.51 1.79
C VAL A 81 17.10 3.25 1.65
N LEU A 82 17.85 3.24 2.76
CA LEU A 82 19.29 2.92 2.75
C LEU A 82 19.52 1.48 2.29
N SER A 83 18.79 0.52 2.86
CA SER A 83 18.86 -0.90 2.48
C SER A 83 18.47 -1.12 1.02
N SER A 84 17.53 -0.34 0.52
CA SER A 84 17.08 -0.41 -0.88
C SER A 84 18.19 -0.06 -1.87
N THR A 85 19.15 0.80 -1.51
CA THR A 85 20.30 1.10 -2.40
C THR A 85 21.19 -0.11 -2.69
N MET A 86 21.18 -1.12 -1.82
CA MET A 86 21.97 -2.34 -2.00
C MET A 86 21.55 -3.16 -3.21
N ILE A 87 20.38 -2.87 -3.80
CA ILE A 87 19.94 -3.51 -5.03
C ILE A 87 20.95 -3.34 -6.17
N ALA A 88 21.70 -2.22 -6.20
CA ALA A 88 22.72 -1.95 -7.20
C ALA A 88 23.93 -2.90 -7.09
N HIS A 89 24.13 -3.53 -5.93
CA HIS A 89 25.22 -4.49 -5.70
C HIS A 89 24.80 -5.95 -5.89
N LYS A 90 23.53 -6.20 -6.23
CA LYS A 90 23.07 -7.56 -6.51
C LYS A 90 23.67 -8.00 -7.85
N LYS A 91 24.60 -8.96 -7.81
CA LYS A 91 25.13 -9.61 -9.01
C LYS A 91 23.99 -10.43 -9.61
N GLU A 92 23.66 -10.12 -10.85
CA GLU A 92 22.52 -10.64 -11.63
C GLU A 92 21.14 -10.10 -11.23
N HIS A 93 20.29 -9.94 -12.25
CA HIS A 93 18.86 -9.64 -12.14
C HIS A 93 18.11 -10.82 -11.52
N GLN A 94 18.43 -11.15 -10.27
CA GLN A 94 17.73 -12.17 -9.50
C GLN A 94 16.36 -11.62 -9.15
N ALA A 95 15.40 -11.92 -10.02
CA ALA A 95 13.98 -11.80 -9.74
C ALA A 95 13.62 -12.54 -8.44
N PRO A 96 12.49 -12.20 -7.81
CA PRO A 96 12.02 -12.90 -6.62
C PRO A 96 11.91 -14.41 -6.87
N LEU A 97 12.29 -15.22 -5.88
CA LEU A 97 12.20 -16.67 -5.99
C LEU A 97 10.72 -17.07 -6.09
N THR A 98 10.46 -18.02 -6.99
CA THR A 98 9.16 -18.64 -7.22
C THR A 98 9.18 -20.07 -6.68
N ALA A 99 8.05 -20.77 -6.76
CA ALA A 99 7.99 -22.20 -6.46
C ALA A 99 8.92 -23.03 -7.35
N GLU A 100 9.19 -22.58 -8.58
CA GLU A 100 9.99 -23.29 -9.57
C GLU A 100 11.46 -22.86 -9.56
N THR A 101 11.75 -21.64 -9.08
CA THR A 101 13.11 -21.05 -9.12
C THR A 101 13.86 -21.13 -7.79
N GLY A 102 13.45 -22.04 -6.88
CA GLY A 102 14.19 -22.33 -5.64
C GLY A 102 13.60 -21.74 -4.36
N GLY A 103 12.33 -21.31 -4.37
CA GLY A 103 11.62 -20.95 -3.14
C GLY A 103 11.46 -22.15 -2.20
N THR A 104 11.95 -22.05 -0.97
CA THR A 104 11.93 -23.15 0.02
C THR A 104 10.68 -23.17 0.90
N SER A 105 9.90 -22.08 0.90
CA SER A 105 8.64 -21.97 1.66
C SER A 105 7.60 -22.99 1.18
N LYS A 106 6.85 -23.60 2.10
CA LYS A 106 5.84 -24.62 1.81
C LYS A 106 4.43 -24.02 1.82
N SER A 107 3.61 -24.41 0.86
CA SER A 107 2.19 -24.03 0.80
C SER A 107 1.39 -24.74 1.89
N ASN A 108 0.39 -24.05 2.45
CA ASN A 108 -0.65 -24.65 3.28
C ASN A 108 -2.03 -24.43 2.64
N PRO A 109 -2.67 -25.45 2.04
CA PRO A 109 -3.98 -25.33 1.42
C PRO A 109 -5.12 -24.93 2.36
N SER A 110 -4.96 -25.14 3.68
CA SER A 110 -5.94 -24.74 4.71
C SER A 110 -5.58 -23.43 5.42
N ALA A 111 -4.60 -22.66 4.91
CA ALA A 111 -4.30 -21.34 5.45
C ALA A 111 -5.53 -20.43 5.39
N GLY A 112 -5.94 -19.87 6.53
CA GLY A 112 -7.13 -19.00 6.64
C GLY A 112 -8.46 -19.74 6.84
N SER A 113 -8.52 -21.07 6.75
CA SER A 113 -9.77 -21.84 6.94
C SER A 113 -10.06 -22.25 8.39
N GLY A 114 -9.20 -21.84 9.34
CA GLY A 114 -9.26 -22.26 10.74
C GLY A 114 -10.23 -21.49 11.64
N HIS A 115 -10.95 -20.49 11.13
CA HIS A 115 -11.93 -19.71 11.89
C HIS A 115 -13.34 -19.94 11.35
N LYS A 116 -14.17 -20.64 12.12
CA LYS A 116 -15.59 -20.83 11.84
C LYS A 116 -16.40 -19.53 11.92
N ASP A 117 -15.92 -18.53 12.67
CA ASP A 117 -16.61 -17.25 12.88
C ASP A 117 -16.40 -16.24 11.74
N GLN A 118 -15.50 -16.52 10.80
CA GLN A 118 -15.27 -15.70 9.60
C GLN A 118 -15.37 -16.55 8.34
N GLN A 119 -16.40 -17.37 8.22
CA GLN A 119 -16.79 -17.91 6.91
C GLN A 119 -17.22 -16.75 6.01
N THR A 120 -16.28 -16.25 5.22
CA THR A 120 -16.46 -15.30 4.11
C THR A 120 -17.17 -15.95 2.93
N GLY A 121 -18.27 -16.68 3.19
CA GLY A 121 -18.96 -17.48 2.18
C GLY A 121 -20.39 -17.86 2.53
N THR A 122 -20.83 -17.70 3.78
CA THR A 122 -22.25 -17.79 4.15
C THR A 122 -22.81 -16.37 4.19
N PRO A 123 -23.35 -15.84 3.08
CA PRO A 123 -24.14 -14.63 3.17
C PRO A 123 -25.21 -14.82 4.24
N LYS A 124 -25.47 -13.77 5.02
CA LYS A 124 -26.55 -13.80 6.03
C LYS A 124 -27.83 -14.32 5.34
N PRO A 125 -28.56 -15.24 5.97
CA PRO A 125 -29.79 -15.75 5.37
C PRO A 125 -30.72 -14.58 5.09
N ILE A 126 -31.15 -14.47 3.82
CA ILE A 126 -32.08 -13.42 3.39
C ILE A 126 -33.37 -13.61 4.18
N THR A 127 -33.73 -12.62 5.01
CA THR A 127 -34.96 -12.68 5.80
C THR A 127 -36.16 -12.23 4.96
N THR A 128 -37.37 -12.58 5.41
CA THR A 128 -38.63 -12.11 4.80
C THR A 128 -38.68 -10.58 4.75
N GLY A 129 -38.08 -9.91 5.73
CA GLY A 129 -37.94 -8.45 5.76
C GLY A 129 -37.10 -7.90 4.60
N ASP A 130 -35.95 -8.51 4.30
CA ASP A 130 -35.09 -8.10 3.19
C ASP A 130 -35.80 -8.30 1.85
N ARG A 131 -36.56 -9.40 1.71
CA ARG A 131 -37.31 -9.71 0.50
C ARG A 131 -38.47 -8.72 0.26
N ALA A 132 -39.15 -8.31 1.33
CA ALA A 132 -40.21 -7.30 1.27
C ALA A 132 -39.65 -5.89 1.01
N GLY A 133 -38.54 -5.52 1.65
CA GLY A 133 -37.87 -4.24 1.42
C GLY A 133 -37.37 -4.12 -0.02
N ALA A 134 -36.73 -5.17 -0.54
CA ALA A 134 -36.25 -5.20 -1.92
C ALA A 134 -37.41 -5.05 -2.93
N SER A 135 -38.52 -5.76 -2.75
CA SER A 135 -39.65 -5.69 -3.68
C SER A 135 -40.32 -4.31 -3.70
N ILE A 136 -40.48 -3.68 -2.54
CA ILE A 136 -41.07 -2.34 -2.43
C ILE A 136 -40.20 -1.31 -3.16
N VAL A 137 -38.88 -1.33 -2.92
CA VAL A 137 -37.95 -0.39 -3.56
C VAL A 137 -37.93 -0.59 -5.07
N THR A 138 -37.88 -1.85 -5.55
CA THR A 138 -37.92 -2.14 -6.98
C THR A 138 -39.22 -1.66 -7.63
N PHE A 139 -40.36 -1.84 -6.96
CA PHE A 139 -41.65 -1.39 -7.47
C PHE A 139 -41.70 0.13 -7.64
N PHE A 140 -41.33 0.91 -6.62
CA PHE A 140 -41.34 2.37 -6.71
C PHE A 140 -40.36 2.90 -7.74
N PHE A 141 -39.18 2.29 -7.85
CA PHE A 141 -38.20 2.67 -8.86
C PHE A 141 -38.72 2.41 -10.28
N ALA A 142 -39.32 1.24 -10.53
CA ALA A 142 -39.91 0.91 -11.83
C ALA A 142 -41.10 1.81 -12.17
N CYS A 143 -42.01 2.06 -11.23
CA CYS A 143 -43.14 2.97 -11.42
C CYS A 143 -42.69 4.41 -11.69
N GLY A 144 -41.72 4.91 -10.91
CA GLY A 144 -41.16 6.24 -11.12
C GLY A 144 -40.49 6.39 -12.50
N TRP A 145 -39.77 5.36 -12.94
CA TRP A 145 -39.15 5.35 -14.26
C TRP A 145 -40.18 5.27 -15.41
N MET A 146 -41.23 4.45 -15.27
CA MET A 146 -42.32 4.42 -16.25
C MET A 146 -43.11 5.73 -16.30
N ALA A 147 -43.33 6.38 -15.15
CA ALA A 147 -44.02 7.67 -15.07
C ALA A 147 -43.20 8.78 -15.74
N SER A 148 -41.88 8.83 -15.52
CA SER A 148 -41.01 9.83 -16.14
C SER A 148 -40.93 9.67 -17.65
N VAL A 149 -40.84 8.42 -18.15
CA VAL A 149 -40.88 8.13 -19.60
C VAL A 149 -42.24 8.51 -20.19
N SER A 150 -43.35 8.17 -19.52
CA SER A 150 -44.70 8.51 -20.00
C SER A 150 -44.93 10.02 -20.03
N TRP A 151 -44.46 10.76 -19.02
CA TRP A 151 -44.52 12.22 -19.00
C TRP A 151 -43.74 12.84 -20.16
N MET A 152 -42.54 12.32 -20.46
CA MET A 152 -41.73 12.81 -21.57
C MET A 152 -42.39 12.58 -22.94
N VAL A 153 -43.14 11.50 -23.11
CA VAL A 153 -43.78 11.13 -24.40
C VAL A 153 -45.12 11.85 -24.60
N TYR A 154 -45.93 12.01 -23.56
CA TYR A 154 -47.31 12.52 -23.68
C TYR A 154 -47.54 13.89 -23.03
N GLY A 155 -46.62 14.36 -22.18
CA GLY A 155 -46.75 15.59 -21.38
C GLY A 155 -45.89 16.77 -21.85
N GLY A 156 -45.38 16.70 -23.09
CA GLY A 156 -44.73 17.80 -23.79
C GLY A 156 -45.71 18.55 -24.69
#